data_AF-A0A245ZRH5-F1
#
_entry.id   AF-A0A245ZRH5-F1
#
_cell.length_a   1.000
_cell.length_b   1.000
_cell.length_c   1.000
_cell.angle_alpha   90.00
_cell.angle_beta   90.00
_cell.angle_gamma   90.00
#
_symmetry.space_group_name_H-M   'P 1'
#
loop_
_entity.id
_entity.type
_entity.pdbx_description
1 polymer ?
#
loop_
_entity_poly.entity_id
_entity_poly.type
_entity_poly.pdbx_seq_one_letter_code
_entity_poly.pdbx_strand_id
1 'polypeptide(L)'
;MVGHAERRRPLAHIPHTRRTNGRYVFQRRVHFRNLISKPVPLALGTADPKVARTRAAILSARFVRVKSSVDAMLEDGRRLTGPEIEALFRAALEAELASYVHSAYENASWSSSVPEVAAQEAEAYRIIRRPDRHLGLTEQDRAELVARGLGADIPAIEDYAQQIRDLLTDDVVAKRLEAIGAPVHAETIAVARTHLIRAAASASTRIQRIFDDDIMDAADPIAALMADLGPPPMPKLTATDPVVVPITPPIDSQFQVYDPRPFSAAIDDILTDLKTDGIWRGDLRQQRRIMETFAWVTGDKPLGAYTHLDAAAFKKGIQQLPARFYYGSLTAGAMSRPFADVIAELPAVAPADRRNPKTTNRDLSTMATVAKHLATTSWKPRMPGATVMDFGAGRIAIKVDPNIDTRPPWTTAHLEHLFRSPIYTGGGGALKRLRDDGVRCQVWHDAAYFLPLLWFYHHSCREETAGLEVADVITNHAVPHFHIRDNLTRGRDGEMAKWQVRSVARAIGNFLSMPN
;
A
#
# COMPACT_ATOMS: atom_id res chain seq x y z
N MET A 1 66.35 67.31 -10.45
CA MET A 1 65.72 66.91 -9.17
C MET A 1 64.33 66.39 -9.48
N VAL A 2 64.19 65.06 -9.61
CA VAL A 2 62.90 64.41 -9.90
C VAL A 2 62.47 63.71 -8.62
N GLY A 3 61.38 64.20 -8.01
CA GLY A 3 60.81 63.66 -6.79
C GLY A 3 60.09 62.34 -7.05
N HIS A 4 60.53 61.29 -6.35
CA HIS A 4 59.83 60.01 -6.26
C HIS A 4 58.46 60.19 -5.59
N ALA A 5 57.38 60.04 -6.35
CA ALA A 5 56.07 59.78 -5.80
C ALA A 5 55.96 58.28 -5.46
N GLU A 6 55.98 57.98 -4.16
CA GLU A 6 55.74 56.67 -3.59
C GLU A 6 54.44 56.05 -4.12
N ARG A 7 54.55 54.89 -4.77
CA ARG A 7 53.40 54.01 -4.99
C ARG A 7 52.92 53.52 -3.62
N ARG A 8 51.80 54.07 -3.13
CA ARG A 8 51.07 53.53 -1.98
C ARG A 8 50.80 52.05 -2.23
N ARG A 9 51.41 51.18 -1.41
CA ARG A 9 51.16 49.73 -1.39
C ARG A 9 49.65 49.47 -1.24
N PRO A 10 49.04 48.55 -2.00
CA PRO A 10 47.64 48.20 -1.79
C PRO A 10 47.48 47.64 -0.37
N LEU A 11 46.61 48.27 0.41
CA LEU A 11 46.16 47.80 1.73
C LEU A 11 45.80 46.32 1.64
N ALA A 12 46.42 45.50 2.50
CA ALA A 12 46.32 44.05 2.56
C ALA A 12 44.90 43.54 2.25
N HIS A 13 44.71 43.03 1.04
CA HIS A 13 43.45 42.47 0.57
C HIS A 13 43.07 41.27 1.43
N ILE A 14 41.93 41.34 2.12
CA ILE A 14 41.40 40.23 2.91
C ILE A 14 40.66 39.28 1.96
N PRO A 15 41.11 38.02 1.79
CA PRO A 15 40.52 37.09 0.84
C PRO A 15 39.02 36.89 1.03
N HIS A 16 38.28 36.74 -0.06
CA HIS A 16 36.83 36.50 -0.06
C HIS A 16 36.02 37.55 0.71
N THR A 17 36.49 38.79 0.77
CA THR A 17 35.73 39.88 1.38
C THR A 17 35.54 41.06 0.44
N ARG A 18 34.42 41.76 0.60
CA ARG A 18 34.09 43.02 -0.05
C ARG A 18 33.69 44.03 1.02
N ARG A 19 34.05 45.30 0.81
CA ARG A 19 33.57 46.39 1.67
C ARG A 19 32.27 46.96 1.09
N THR A 20 31.22 46.97 1.90
CA THR A 20 29.89 47.50 1.54
C THR A 20 29.40 48.36 2.69
N ASN A 21 29.05 49.63 2.42
CA ASN A 21 28.59 50.60 3.42
C ASN A 21 29.51 50.69 4.66
N GLY A 22 30.82 50.74 4.43
CA GLY A 22 31.84 50.87 5.49
C GLY A 22 32.14 49.58 6.27
N ARG A 23 31.35 48.51 6.12
CA ARG A 23 31.52 47.21 6.80
C ARG A 23 32.03 46.13 5.84
N TYR A 24 32.63 45.08 6.39
CA TYR A 24 33.10 43.94 5.62
C TYR A 24 31.99 42.89 5.44
N VAL A 25 31.91 42.35 4.23
CA VAL A 25 31.03 41.25 3.82
C VAL A 25 31.91 40.14 3.27
N PHE A 26 31.71 38.91 3.71
CA PHE A 26 32.31 37.73 3.12
C PHE A 26 31.55 37.33 1.86
N GLN A 27 32.23 37.02 0.77
CA GLN A 27 31.61 36.65 -0.50
C GLN A 27 32.41 35.53 -1.16
N ARG A 28 31.77 34.37 -1.35
CA ARG A 28 32.36 33.24 -2.08
C ARG A 28 31.33 32.66 -3.05
N ARG A 29 31.80 32.26 -4.23
CA ARG A 29 30.95 31.64 -5.26
C ARG A 29 30.86 30.14 -4.98
N VAL A 30 29.64 29.62 -5.01
CA VAL A 30 29.40 28.18 -4.97
C VAL A 30 29.22 27.72 -6.41
N HIS A 31 29.91 26.65 -6.79
CA HIS A 31 29.80 26.04 -8.11
C HIS A 31 29.34 24.60 -7.91
N PHE A 32 28.16 24.27 -8.43
CA PHE A 32 27.63 22.92 -8.44
C PHE A 32 27.37 22.49 -9.88
N ARG A 33 27.87 21.28 -10.21
CA ARG A 33 27.71 20.51 -11.46
C ARG A 33 26.92 21.26 -12.56
N ASN A 34 27.61 22.21 -13.19
CA ASN A 34 27.23 22.93 -14.40
C ASN A 34 25.96 23.79 -14.43
N LEU A 35 25.29 24.09 -13.31
CA LEU A 35 24.00 24.82 -13.40
C LEU A 35 23.87 26.14 -12.64
N ILE A 36 24.60 26.43 -11.55
CA ILE A 36 24.44 27.73 -10.85
C ILE A 36 25.75 28.19 -10.18
N SER A 37 26.33 29.31 -10.67
CA SER A 37 27.41 30.05 -9.98
C SER A 37 26.85 31.32 -9.33
N LYS A 38 26.22 31.17 -8.16
CA LYS A 38 25.73 32.31 -7.37
C LYS A 38 26.74 32.69 -6.29
N PRO A 39 27.11 33.97 -6.15
CA PRO A 39 27.87 34.43 -5.00
C PRO A 39 26.99 34.39 -3.76
N VAL A 40 27.48 33.82 -2.66
CA VAL A 40 26.82 33.83 -1.36
C VAL A 40 27.47 34.93 -0.51
N PRO A 41 26.80 36.08 -0.30
CA PRO A 41 27.28 37.12 0.59
C PRO A 41 26.87 36.83 2.04
N LEU A 42 27.78 37.05 3.00
CA LEU A 42 27.51 36.97 4.42
C LEU A 42 28.15 38.18 5.13
N ALA A 43 27.35 38.99 5.82
CA ALA A 43 27.89 40.15 6.54
C ALA A 43 28.85 39.70 7.66
N LEU A 44 30.05 40.26 7.72
CA LEU A 44 31.00 39.98 8.82
C LEU A 44 30.68 40.80 10.07
N GLY A 45 29.75 41.75 10.01
CA GLY A 45 29.32 42.55 11.15
C GLY A 45 30.42 43.41 11.77
N THR A 46 31.46 43.77 11.02
CA THR A 46 32.59 44.56 11.51
C THR A 46 33.12 45.52 10.44
N ALA A 47 33.64 46.67 10.87
CA ALA A 47 34.40 47.61 10.06
C ALA A 47 35.93 47.50 10.31
N ASP A 48 36.36 46.73 11.31
CA ASP A 48 37.77 46.53 11.65
C ASP A 48 38.41 45.48 10.72
N PRO A 49 39.47 45.84 9.96
CA PRO A 49 40.19 44.92 9.08
C PRO A 49 40.80 43.70 9.79
N LYS A 50 41.26 43.82 11.05
CA LYS A 50 41.85 42.70 11.79
C LYS A 50 40.79 41.66 12.13
N VAL A 51 39.65 42.10 12.67
CA VAL A 51 38.51 41.23 12.99
C VAL A 51 37.90 40.64 11.73
N ALA A 52 37.80 41.43 10.65
CA ALA A 52 37.32 40.94 9.35
C ALA A 52 38.20 39.83 8.79
N ARG A 53 39.54 39.95 8.90
CA ARG A 53 40.49 38.93 8.44
C ARG A 53 40.31 37.61 9.19
N THR A 54 40.21 37.66 10.52
CA THR A 54 40.00 36.45 11.34
C THR A 54 38.67 35.78 11.01
N ARG A 55 37.57 36.57 10.92
CA ARG A 55 36.23 36.04 10.59
C ARG A 55 36.18 35.44 9.17
N ALA A 56 36.80 36.10 8.20
CA ALA A 56 36.88 35.61 6.82
C ALA A 56 37.68 34.30 6.70
N ALA A 57 38.76 34.14 7.46
CA ALA A 57 39.55 32.90 7.50
C ALA A 57 38.75 31.73 8.06
N ILE A 58 38.04 31.92 9.19
CA ILE A 58 37.18 30.90 9.81
C ILE A 58 36.05 30.49 8.86
N LEU A 59 35.39 31.47 8.23
CA LEU A 59 34.32 31.22 7.27
C LEU A 59 34.84 30.51 6.01
N SER A 60 36.05 30.84 5.56
CA SER A 60 36.68 30.15 4.41
C SER A 60 36.91 28.67 4.71
N ALA A 61 37.43 28.34 5.90
CA ALA A 61 37.65 26.96 6.32
C ALA A 61 36.33 26.20 6.47
N ARG A 62 35.32 26.80 7.13
CA ARG A 62 33.99 26.20 7.26
C ARG A 62 33.32 25.98 5.91
N PHE A 63 33.43 26.94 4.99
CA PHE A 63 32.88 26.82 3.65
C PHE A 63 33.52 25.65 2.88
N VAL A 64 34.84 25.44 2.96
CA VAL A 64 35.48 24.28 2.32
C VAL A 64 34.94 22.98 2.91
N ARG A 65 34.85 22.87 4.23
CA ARG A 65 34.34 21.66 4.90
C ARG A 65 32.88 21.34 4.52
N VAL A 66 32.01 22.34 4.52
CA VAL A 66 30.61 22.19 4.10
C VAL A 66 30.52 21.85 2.62
N LYS A 67 31.29 22.52 1.76
CA LYS A 67 31.32 22.22 0.33
C LYS A 67 31.77 20.78 0.07
N SER A 68 32.87 20.33 0.67
CA SER A 68 33.34 18.94 0.54
C SER A 68 32.32 17.93 1.08
N SER A 69 31.61 18.25 2.17
CA SER A 69 30.54 17.40 2.70
C SER A 69 29.34 17.32 1.76
N VAL A 70 28.94 18.44 1.15
CA VAL A 70 27.84 18.49 0.19
C VAL A 70 28.23 17.80 -1.13
N ASP A 71 29.47 17.99 -1.59
CA ASP A 71 29.99 17.30 -2.78
C ASP A 71 30.01 15.78 -2.56
N ALA A 72 30.45 15.30 -1.38
CA ALA A 72 30.39 13.89 -1.01
C ALA A 72 28.94 13.36 -0.87
N MET A 73 28.03 14.14 -0.28
CA MET A 73 26.60 13.78 -0.19
C MET A 73 25.93 13.67 -1.57
N LEU A 74 26.37 14.47 -2.55
CA LEU A 74 25.88 14.45 -3.92
C LEU A 74 26.51 13.33 -4.76
N GLU A 75 27.67 12.80 -4.36
CA GLU A 75 28.38 11.73 -5.05
C GLU A 75 28.01 10.34 -4.54
N ASP A 76 28.01 10.14 -3.23
CA ASP A 76 27.93 8.80 -2.62
C ASP A 76 26.66 8.55 -1.81
N GLY A 77 25.81 9.56 -1.62
CA GLY A 77 24.70 9.51 -0.67
C GLY A 77 25.17 9.67 0.79
N ARG A 78 24.22 9.86 1.71
CA ARG A 78 24.51 9.99 3.14
C ARG A 78 24.72 8.60 3.75
N ARG A 79 25.77 8.40 4.55
CA ARG A 79 25.95 7.15 5.33
C ARG A 79 24.89 6.97 6.43
N LEU A 80 24.63 5.71 6.81
CA LEU A 80 23.77 5.40 7.97
C LEU A 80 24.37 5.97 9.27
N THR A 81 23.52 6.60 10.07
CA THR A 81 23.88 7.09 11.40
C THR A 81 23.73 5.98 12.43
N GLY A 82 24.38 6.14 13.59
CA GLY A 82 24.22 5.19 14.71
C GLY A 82 22.76 4.93 15.10
N PRO A 83 21.92 5.98 15.28
CA PRO A 83 20.50 5.80 15.55
C PRO A 83 19.73 5.05 14.46
N GLU A 84 20.07 5.23 13.18
CA GLU A 84 19.44 4.48 12.08
C GLU A 84 19.87 3.02 12.06
N ILE A 85 21.13 2.74 12.35
CA ILE A 85 21.63 1.37 12.51
C ILE A 85 20.92 0.69 13.67
N GLU A 86 20.75 1.39 14.79
CA GLU A 86 20.06 0.87 15.98
C GLU A 86 18.56 0.65 15.70
N ALA A 87 17.90 1.60 15.04
CA ALA A 87 16.51 1.46 14.62
C ALA A 87 16.32 0.29 13.65
N LEU A 88 17.20 0.15 12.66
CA LEU A 88 17.20 -0.97 11.70
C LEU A 88 17.37 -2.31 12.43
N PHE A 89 18.36 -2.39 13.33
CA PHE A 89 18.64 -3.60 14.10
C PHE A 89 17.47 -3.98 15.00
N ARG A 90 16.92 -3.03 15.76
CA ARG A 90 15.83 -3.29 16.70
C ARG A 90 14.55 -3.70 16.00
N ALA A 91 14.21 -3.03 14.89
CA ALA A 91 13.02 -3.37 14.09
C ALA A 91 13.13 -4.75 13.45
N ALA A 92 14.31 -5.14 12.95
CA ALA A 92 14.52 -6.46 12.39
C ALA A 92 14.51 -7.55 13.48
N LEU A 93 15.14 -7.30 14.63
CA LEU A 93 15.15 -8.21 15.77
C LEU A 93 13.73 -8.50 16.26
N GLU A 94 12.93 -7.45 16.44
CA GLU A 94 11.54 -7.57 16.91
C GLU A 94 10.68 -8.35 15.91
N ALA A 95 10.86 -8.12 14.61
CA ALA A 95 10.14 -8.84 13.56
C ALA A 95 10.48 -10.35 13.52
N GLU A 96 11.76 -10.69 13.63
CA GLU A 96 12.20 -12.10 13.66
C GLU A 96 11.73 -12.81 14.93
N LEU A 97 11.85 -12.16 16.10
CA LEU A 97 11.32 -12.70 17.35
C LEU A 97 9.81 -12.92 17.29
N ALA A 98 9.05 -11.98 16.71
CA ALA A 98 7.61 -12.13 16.54
C ALA A 98 7.25 -13.36 15.69
N SER A 99 8.03 -13.62 14.62
CA SER A 99 7.86 -14.79 13.76
C SER A 99 8.06 -16.09 14.55
N TYR A 100 9.17 -16.23 15.28
CA TYR A 100 9.41 -17.46 16.04
C TYR A 100 8.47 -17.65 17.24
N VAL A 101 8.13 -16.57 17.96
CA VAL A 101 7.17 -16.64 19.07
C VAL A 101 5.82 -17.13 18.56
N HIS A 102 5.40 -16.65 17.39
CA HIS A 102 4.19 -17.16 16.74
C HIS A 102 4.29 -18.67 16.50
N SER A 103 5.35 -19.15 15.83
CA SER A 103 5.57 -20.58 15.56
C SER A 103 5.63 -21.44 16.83
N ALA A 104 6.22 -20.92 17.91
CA ALA A 104 6.30 -21.61 19.20
C ALA A 104 4.93 -21.76 19.88
N TYR A 105 3.99 -20.85 19.62
CA TYR A 105 2.65 -20.85 20.22
C TYR A 105 1.53 -21.35 19.30
N GLU A 106 1.84 -21.73 18.06
CA GLU A 106 0.88 -22.36 17.14
C GLU A 106 0.31 -23.69 17.65
N ASN A 107 0.93 -24.30 18.68
CA ASN A 107 0.57 -25.60 19.23
C ASN A 107 0.53 -26.71 18.15
N ALA A 108 1.42 -26.58 17.16
CA ALA A 108 1.63 -27.57 16.12
C ALA A 108 2.66 -28.62 16.58
N SER A 109 2.77 -29.73 15.85
CA SER A 109 3.73 -30.80 16.18
C SER A 109 5.19 -30.35 16.15
N TRP A 110 5.50 -29.24 15.48
CA TRP A 110 6.82 -28.63 15.38
C TRP A 110 7.03 -27.43 16.34
N SER A 111 6.02 -27.02 17.10
CA SER A 111 6.13 -25.84 17.96
C SER A 111 7.20 -26.01 19.06
N SER A 112 7.38 -27.24 19.56
CA SER A 112 8.41 -27.55 20.56
C SER A 112 9.84 -27.58 19.98
N SER A 113 10.00 -27.72 18.65
CA SER A 113 11.31 -27.76 18.00
C SER A 113 11.82 -26.36 17.60
N VAL A 114 11.06 -25.29 17.87
CA VAL A 114 11.47 -23.91 17.54
C VAL A 114 12.84 -23.54 18.13
N PRO A 115 13.19 -23.87 19.40
CA PRO A 115 14.53 -23.61 19.93
C PRO A 115 15.66 -24.34 19.17
N GLU A 116 15.42 -25.58 18.76
CA GLU A 116 16.40 -26.40 18.03
C GLU A 116 16.64 -25.85 16.62
N VAL A 117 15.56 -25.52 15.90
CA VAL A 117 15.63 -24.87 14.59
C VAL A 117 16.33 -23.52 14.68
N ALA A 118 15.99 -22.72 15.70
CA ALA A 118 16.64 -21.43 15.92
C ALA A 118 18.14 -21.57 16.26
N ALA A 119 18.56 -22.66 16.91
CA ALA A 119 19.99 -22.94 17.13
C ALA A 119 20.73 -23.23 15.80
N GLN A 120 20.11 -23.98 14.90
CA GLN A 120 20.65 -24.24 13.55
C GLN A 120 20.73 -22.95 12.72
N GLU A 121 19.68 -22.12 12.73
CA GLU A 121 19.67 -20.83 12.04
C GLU A 121 20.69 -19.84 12.62
N ALA A 122 20.89 -19.82 13.93
CA ALA A 122 21.92 -18.99 14.57
C ALA A 122 23.32 -19.32 14.04
N GLU A 123 23.62 -20.59 13.77
CA GLU A 123 24.87 -21.02 13.14
C GLU A 123 24.96 -20.58 11.67
N ALA A 124 23.87 -20.68 10.91
CA ALA A 124 23.83 -20.16 9.54
C ALA A 124 24.14 -18.66 9.49
N TYR A 125 23.50 -17.85 10.36
CA TYR A 125 23.80 -16.42 10.47
C TYR A 125 25.22 -16.13 10.96
N ARG A 126 25.79 -16.95 11.85
CA ARG A 126 27.19 -16.84 12.32
C ARG A 126 28.18 -16.98 11.17
N ILE A 127 27.87 -17.83 10.20
CA ILE A 127 28.71 -18.09 9.02
C ILE A 127 28.53 -16.95 7.99
N ILE A 128 27.29 -16.56 7.69
CA ILE A 128 26.98 -15.54 6.67
C ILE A 128 27.46 -14.14 7.05
N ARG A 129 27.49 -13.79 8.35
CA ARG A 129 27.92 -12.45 8.79
C ARG A 129 29.40 -12.15 8.55
N ARG A 130 30.21 -13.11 8.12
CA ARG A 130 31.66 -12.92 7.87
C ARG A 130 31.87 -12.12 6.57
N PRO A 131 32.67 -11.04 6.56
CA PRO A 131 32.93 -10.24 5.35
C PRO A 131 33.53 -11.07 4.21
N ASP A 132 33.26 -10.67 2.96
CA ASP A 132 33.92 -11.13 1.74
C ASP A 132 33.92 -12.65 1.47
N ARG A 133 32.92 -13.39 1.97
CA ARG A 133 32.84 -14.85 1.75
C ARG A 133 31.83 -15.26 0.66
N HIS A 134 32.24 -16.28 -0.12
CA HIS A 134 31.39 -16.95 -1.10
C HIS A 134 30.20 -17.66 -0.44
N LEU A 135 29.14 -17.75 -1.24
CA LEU A 135 27.77 -18.19 -1.00
C LEU A 135 27.66 -19.70 -0.61
N GLY A 136 28.32 -20.14 0.46
CA GLY A 136 28.21 -21.51 0.99
C GLY A 136 29.15 -21.80 2.16
N LEU A 137 28.92 -22.91 2.88
CA LEU A 137 29.82 -23.37 3.93
C LEU A 137 31.15 -23.83 3.32
N THR A 138 32.27 -23.30 3.83
CA THR A 138 33.60 -23.79 3.45
C THR A 138 33.92 -25.10 4.17
N GLU A 139 34.91 -25.85 3.67
CA GLU A 139 35.40 -27.04 4.37
C GLU A 139 35.89 -26.74 5.79
N GLN A 140 36.44 -25.54 6.00
CA GLN A 140 36.81 -25.06 7.33
C GLN A 140 35.59 -24.86 8.24
N ASP A 141 34.49 -24.32 7.71
CA ASP A 141 33.27 -24.12 8.49
C ASP A 141 32.61 -25.46 8.83
N ARG A 142 32.64 -26.43 7.90
CA ARG A 142 32.19 -27.81 8.17
C ARG A 142 33.03 -28.46 9.27
N ALA A 143 34.36 -28.37 9.20
CA ALA A 143 35.25 -28.90 10.22
C ALA A 143 35.01 -28.24 11.59
N GLU A 144 34.77 -26.92 11.63
CA GLU A 144 34.43 -26.18 12.85
C GLU A 144 33.10 -26.67 13.45
N LEU A 145 32.07 -26.92 12.63
CA LEU A 145 30.78 -27.45 13.08
C LEU A 145 30.91 -28.88 13.62
N VAL A 146 31.66 -29.76 12.93
CA VAL A 146 31.94 -31.12 13.43
C VAL A 146 32.69 -31.10 14.76
N ALA A 147 33.71 -30.24 14.89
CA ALA A 147 34.46 -30.09 16.14
C ALA A 147 33.61 -29.61 17.31
N ARG A 148 32.51 -28.90 17.03
CA ARG A 148 31.51 -28.44 18.01
C ARG A 148 30.38 -29.44 18.25
N GLY A 149 30.43 -30.62 17.62
CA GLY A 149 29.41 -31.66 17.76
C GLY A 149 28.18 -31.48 16.87
N LEU A 150 28.16 -30.48 15.97
CA LEU A 150 27.03 -30.13 15.10
C LEU A 150 27.12 -30.81 13.72
N GLY A 151 27.85 -31.93 13.63
CA GLY A 151 28.10 -32.61 12.34
C GLY A 151 26.83 -33.12 11.67
N ALA A 152 25.83 -33.54 12.45
CA ALA A 152 24.55 -34.01 11.94
C ALA A 152 23.66 -32.87 11.40
N ASP A 153 23.83 -31.65 11.92
CA ASP A 153 23.02 -30.47 11.56
C ASP A 153 23.56 -29.73 10.33
N ILE A 154 24.75 -30.10 9.83
CA ILE A 154 25.39 -29.43 8.69
C ILE A 154 24.43 -29.25 7.51
N PRO A 155 23.69 -30.27 7.02
CA PRO A 155 22.79 -30.09 5.88
C PRO A 155 21.70 -29.04 6.13
N ALA A 156 21.14 -28.99 7.35
CA ALA A 156 20.13 -27.99 7.71
C ALA A 156 20.73 -26.58 7.78
N ILE A 157 21.90 -26.44 8.41
CA ILE A 157 22.64 -25.16 8.51
C ILE A 157 22.97 -24.62 7.11
N GLU A 158 23.35 -25.48 6.18
CA GLU A 158 23.61 -25.09 4.79
C GLU A 158 22.36 -24.60 4.06
N ASP A 159 21.25 -25.31 4.23
CA ASP A 159 19.97 -24.94 3.63
C ASP A 159 19.47 -23.60 4.16
N TYR A 160 19.48 -23.40 5.48
CA TYR A 160 19.17 -22.10 6.08
C TYR A 160 20.12 -21.01 5.58
N ALA A 161 21.41 -21.31 5.46
CA ALA A 161 22.35 -20.34 4.95
C ALA A 161 22.03 -19.94 3.50
N GLN A 162 21.55 -20.86 2.66
CA GLN A 162 21.09 -20.56 1.31
C GLN A 162 19.80 -19.73 1.32
N GLN A 163 18.80 -20.13 2.10
CA GLN A 163 17.53 -19.42 2.23
C GLN A 163 17.71 -17.96 2.69
N ILE A 164 18.54 -17.71 3.71
CA ILE A 164 18.85 -16.36 4.21
C ILE A 164 19.40 -15.46 3.09
N ARG A 165 20.25 -16.02 2.22
CA ARG A 165 20.86 -15.28 1.10
C ARG A 165 19.84 -14.95 0.01
N ASP A 166 18.95 -15.88 -0.29
CA ASP A 166 17.90 -15.71 -1.30
C ASP A 166 16.82 -14.72 -0.82
N LEU A 167 16.58 -14.63 0.49
CA LEU A 167 15.60 -13.72 1.10
C LEU A 167 16.12 -12.28 1.30
N LEU A 168 17.42 -12.08 1.59
CA LEU A 168 18.01 -10.76 1.87
C LEU A 168 18.59 -10.07 0.61
N THR A 169 17.79 -10.00 -0.45
CA THR A 169 18.13 -9.30 -1.70
C THR A 169 18.30 -7.79 -1.50
N ASP A 170 18.96 -7.11 -2.45
CA ASP A 170 19.12 -5.64 -2.42
C ASP A 170 17.77 -4.91 -2.29
N ASP A 171 16.73 -5.40 -2.99
CA ASP A 171 15.38 -4.82 -2.95
C ASP A 171 14.73 -4.93 -1.57
N VAL A 172 14.91 -6.07 -0.89
CA VAL A 172 14.38 -6.28 0.47
C VAL A 172 15.09 -5.36 1.45
N VAL A 173 16.41 -5.24 1.35
CA VAL A 173 17.21 -4.36 2.20
C VAL A 173 16.87 -2.88 1.94
N ALA A 174 16.65 -2.50 0.68
CA ALA A 174 16.21 -1.16 0.29
C ALA A 174 14.87 -0.79 0.95
N LYS A 175 13.86 -1.67 0.87
CA LYS A 175 12.56 -1.45 1.54
C LYS A 175 12.69 -1.27 3.05
N ARG A 176 13.60 -2.00 3.70
CA ARG A 176 13.86 -1.87 5.14
C ARG A 176 14.52 -0.52 5.48
N LEU A 177 15.41 -0.03 4.61
CA LEU A 177 16.01 1.30 4.74
C LEU A 177 14.98 2.42 4.53
N GLU A 178 14.10 2.29 3.54
CA GLU A 178 13.02 3.25 3.27
C GLU A 178 12.06 3.36 4.46
N ALA A 179 11.71 2.23 5.08
CA ALA A 179 10.81 2.20 6.23
C ALA A 179 11.31 3.00 7.44
N ILE A 180 12.63 3.16 7.59
CA ILE A 180 13.25 3.96 8.67
C ILE A 180 13.68 5.36 8.19
N GLY A 181 13.34 5.76 6.97
CA GLY A 181 13.75 7.04 6.38
C GLY A 181 15.24 7.15 6.11
N ALA A 182 15.95 6.02 6.02
CA ALA A 182 17.36 5.97 5.74
C ALA A 182 17.64 6.05 4.23
N PRO A 183 18.79 6.61 3.82
CA PRO A 183 19.18 6.72 2.43
C PRO A 183 19.36 5.32 1.79
N VAL A 184 18.94 5.19 0.53
CA VAL A 184 19.02 3.95 -0.24
C VAL A 184 20.02 4.12 -1.38
N HIS A 185 21.19 3.51 -1.21
CA HIS A 185 22.23 3.35 -2.23
C HIS A 185 23.13 2.14 -1.89
N ALA A 186 23.97 1.72 -2.83
CA ALA A 186 24.74 0.48 -2.72
C ALA A 186 25.55 0.32 -1.40
N GLU A 187 26.23 1.38 -0.93
CA GLU A 187 27.00 1.35 0.33
C GLU A 187 26.08 1.16 1.54
N THR A 188 24.97 1.91 1.62
CA THR A 188 23.99 1.76 2.71
C THR A 188 23.30 0.41 2.69
N ILE A 189 23.05 -0.18 1.51
CA ILE A 189 22.45 -1.52 1.38
C ILE A 189 23.40 -2.59 1.93
N ALA A 190 24.69 -2.55 1.58
CA ALA A 190 25.67 -3.51 2.10
C ALA A 190 25.80 -3.44 3.63
N VAL A 191 25.85 -2.22 4.19
CA VAL A 191 25.91 -2.00 5.64
C VAL A 191 24.62 -2.46 6.31
N ALA A 192 23.46 -2.09 5.77
CA ALA A 192 22.15 -2.48 6.29
C ALA A 192 21.96 -4.00 6.31
N ARG A 193 22.32 -4.70 5.23
CA ARG A 193 22.28 -6.17 5.16
C ARG A 193 23.04 -6.81 6.32
N THR A 194 24.23 -6.30 6.62
CA THR A 194 25.05 -6.80 7.73
C THR A 194 24.33 -6.64 9.07
N HIS A 195 23.67 -5.51 9.30
CA HIS A 195 22.91 -5.27 10.53
C HIS A 195 21.61 -6.08 10.62
N LEU A 196 20.94 -6.33 9.50
CA LEU A 196 19.78 -7.23 9.44
C LEU A 196 20.18 -8.67 9.78
N ILE A 197 21.28 -9.18 9.20
CA ILE A 197 21.84 -10.50 9.54
C ILE A 197 22.19 -10.59 11.03
N ARG A 198 22.78 -9.52 11.60
CA ARG A 198 23.10 -9.48 13.03
C ARG A 198 21.85 -9.48 13.91
N ALA A 199 20.79 -8.80 13.48
CA ALA A 199 19.52 -8.75 14.21
C ALA A 199 18.85 -10.12 14.21
N ALA A 200 18.78 -10.77 13.05
CA ALA A 200 18.22 -12.12 12.93
C ALA A 200 19.04 -13.15 13.73
N ALA A 201 20.37 -13.10 13.66
CA ALA A 201 21.25 -13.93 14.50
C ALA A 201 20.94 -13.74 16.01
N SER A 202 20.72 -12.49 16.42
CA SER A 202 20.37 -12.19 17.80
C SER A 202 18.98 -12.73 18.17
N ALA A 203 18.02 -12.70 17.24
CA ALA A 203 16.68 -13.27 17.43
C ALA A 203 16.77 -14.79 17.64
N SER A 204 17.49 -15.48 16.75
CA SER A 204 17.66 -16.94 16.80
C SER A 204 18.35 -17.42 18.08
N THR A 205 19.25 -16.62 18.66
CA THR A 205 19.84 -16.92 19.98
C THR A 205 18.85 -16.66 21.12
N ARG A 206 18.13 -15.54 21.08
CA ARG A 206 17.20 -15.15 22.16
C ARG A 206 16.01 -16.11 22.26
N ILE A 207 15.44 -16.51 21.13
CA ILE A 207 14.25 -17.38 21.11
C ILE A 207 14.51 -18.78 21.67
N GLN A 208 15.77 -19.22 21.77
CA GLN A 208 16.08 -20.50 22.42
C GLN A 208 15.59 -20.55 23.88
N ARG A 209 15.33 -19.39 24.49
CA ARG A 209 14.78 -19.20 25.83
C ARG A 209 13.25 -19.09 25.88
N ILE A 210 12.55 -19.30 24.76
CA ILE A 210 11.09 -19.07 24.67
C ILE A 210 10.28 -19.88 25.69
N PHE A 211 10.80 -21.04 26.10
CA PHE A 211 10.18 -21.91 27.11
C PHE A 211 10.79 -21.79 28.51
N ASP A 212 11.66 -20.80 28.74
CA ASP A 212 12.10 -20.46 30.09
C ASP A 212 10.92 -19.84 30.86
N ASP A 213 10.79 -20.14 32.16
CA ASP A 213 9.67 -19.69 33.00
C ASP A 213 9.51 -18.15 32.98
N ASP A 214 10.62 -17.40 33.00
CA ASP A 214 10.60 -15.92 33.00
C ASP A 214 10.06 -15.32 31.68
N ILE A 215 10.17 -16.06 30.57
CA ILE A 215 9.65 -15.65 29.27
C ILE A 215 8.20 -16.11 29.10
N MET A 216 7.87 -17.34 29.52
CA MET A 216 6.51 -17.89 29.44
C MET A 216 5.52 -17.17 30.34
N ASP A 217 5.95 -16.72 31.52
CA ASP A 217 5.11 -15.98 32.46
C ASP A 217 5.00 -14.47 32.11
N ALA A 218 5.78 -13.99 31.14
CA ALA A 218 5.72 -12.61 30.72
C ALA A 218 4.46 -12.32 29.89
N ALA A 219 3.79 -11.20 30.18
CA ALA A 219 2.64 -10.74 29.39
C ALA A 219 2.99 -10.42 27.93
N ASP A 220 4.26 -10.07 27.67
CA ASP A 220 4.82 -9.87 26.33
C ASP A 220 6.18 -10.60 26.25
N PRO A 221 6.20 -11.84 25.72
CA PRO A 221 7.43 -12.63 25.57
C PRO A 221 8.48 -11.96 24.68
N ILE A 222 8.07 -11.16 23.69
CA ILE A 222 9.01 -10.44 22.81
C ILE A 222 9.71 -9.35 23.60
N ALA A 223 8.95 -8.57 24.39
CA ALA A 223 9.54 -7.55 25.26
C ALA A 223 10.47 -8.16 26.31
N ALA A 224 10.11 -9.31 26.90
CA ALA A 224 10.96 -10.03 27.83
C ALA A 224 12.26 -10.51 27.17
N LEU A 225 12.18 -11.06 25.95
CA LEU A 225 13.33 -11.48 25.15
C LEU A 225 14.22 -10.32 24.68
N MET A 226 13.74 -9.08 24.71
CA MET A 226 14.48 -7.86 24.31
C MET A 226 14.90 -6.98 25.50
N ALA A 227 14.67 -7.41 26.74
CA ALA A 227 14.77 -6.55 27.92
C ALA A 227 16.17 -5.94 28.17
N ASP A 228 17.24 -6.65 27.79
CA ASP A 228 18.64 -6.20 27.91
C ASP A 228 19.00 -5.01 26.99
N LEU A 229 18.26 -4.79 25.91
CA LEU A 229 18.48 -3.67 24.99
C LEU A 229 17.98 -2.33 25.55
N GLY A 230 17.20 -2.36 26.64
CA GLY A 230 16.58 -1.17 27.22
C GLY A 230 15.47 -0.56 26.35
N PRO A 231 14.90 0.58 26.80
CA PRO A 231 13.89 1.30 26.05
C PRO A 231 14.50 1.86 24.75
N PRO A 232 13.74 1.91 23.63
CA PRO A 232 14.25 2.41 22.37
C PRO A 232 14.79 3.84 22.56
N PRO A 233 15.92 4.19 21.93
CA PRO A 233 16.45 5.54 22.02
C PRO A 233 15.41 6.52 21.48
N MET A 234 14.84 7.34 22.37
CA MET A 234 14.05 8.49 21.95
C MET A 234 14.94 9.35 21.05
N PRO A 235 14.48 9.78 19.86
CA PRO A 235 15.28 10.66 19.03
C PRO A 235 15.57 11.93 19.82
N LYS A 236 16.85 12.09 20.22
CA LYS A 236 17.35 13.36 20.74
C LYS A 236 17.28 14.36 19.60
N LEU A 237 16.16 15.06 19.51
CA LEU A 237 15.99 16.25 18.71
C LEU A 237 17.11 17.22 19.12
N THR A 238 18.15 17.30 18.30
CA THR A 238 19.09 18.42 18.35
C THR A 238 18.29 19.68 18.20
N ALA A 239 18.28 20.49 19.25
CA ALA A 239 17.65 21.80 19.29
C ALA A 239 18.20 22.65 18.12
N THR A 240 17.41 22.77 17.06
CA THR A 240 17.51 23.87 16.11
C THR A 240 16.61 24.99 16.61
N ASP A 241 17.19 26.20 16.68
CA ASP A 241 16.54 27.43 17.13
C ASP A 241 15.14 27.61 16.51
N PRO A 242 14.17 28.19 17.27
CA PRO A 242 12.76 28.08 16.96
C PRO A 242 12.41 28.87 15.71
N VAL A 243 12.06 28.16 14.64
CA VAL A 243 11.14 28.69 13.63
C VAL A 243 9.76 28.67 14.28
N VAL A 244 9.17 29.86 14.47
CA VAL A 244 7.80 30.01 14.95
C VAL A 244 6.87 29.40 13.90
N VAL A 245 6.47 28.16 14.13
CA VAL A 245 5.33 27.51 13.45
C VAL A 245 4.14 27.65 14.39
N PRO A 246 2.98 28.14 13.94
CA PRO A 246 1.80 28.26 14.78
C PRO A 246 1.45 26.90 15.39
N ILE A 247 1.27 26.86 16.71
CA ILE A 247 0.88 25.66 17.45
C ILE A 247 -0.57 25.34 17.10
N THR A 248 -0.79 24.37 16.23
CA THR A 248 -2.07 23.65 16.13
C THR A 248 -2.18 22.73 17.35
N PRO A 249 -3.34 22.65 18.04
CA PRO A 249 -3.49 21.75 19.19
C PRO A 249 -3.17 20.30 18.81
N PRO A 250 -2.71 19.46 19.78
CA PRO A 250 -2.41 18.06 19.51
C PRO A 250 -3.68 17.36 19.04
N ILE A 251 -3.65 16.85 17.81
CA ILE A 251 -4.76 16.09 17.25
C ILE A 251 -4.73 14.71 17.92
N ASP A 252 -5.76 14.43 18.74
CA ASP A 252 -5.93 13.15 19.42
C ASP A 252 -6.27 12.06 18.40
N SER A 253 -5.23 11.36 17.93
CA SER A 253 -5.35 10.26 16.98
C SER A 253 -5.41 8.91 17.70
N GLN A 254 -6.35 8.06 17.28
CA GLN A 254 -6.47 6.66 17.73
C GLN A 254 -5.48 5.73 17.00
N PHE A 255 -4.78 6.23 15.99
CA PHE A 255 -3.84 5.50 15.16
C PHE A 255 -2.38 5.79 15.53
N GLN A 256 -1.47 4.86 15.26
CA GLN A 256 -0.04 4.98 15.57
C GLN A 256 0.61 6.15 14.82
N VAL A 257 0.18 6.38 13.58
CA VAL A 257 0.66 7.46 12.72
C VAL A 257 -0.51 8.38 12.43
N TYR A 258 -0.28 9.69 12.54
CA TYR A 258 -1.22 10.68 12.04
C TYR A 258 -0.87 11.01 10.58
N ASP A 259 -1.57 10.39 9.63
CA ASP A 259 -1.45 10.72 8.22
C ASP A 259 -2.33 11.96 7.92
N PRO A 260 -1.73 13.11 7.56
CA PRO A 260 -2.46 14.35 7.33
C PRO A 260 -3.19 14.37 5.97
N ARG A 261 -2.95 13.40 5.08
CA ARG A 261 -3.60 13.36 3.77
C ARG A 261 -5.10 13.11 3.93
N PRO A 262 -5.96 13.85 3.21
CA PRO A 262 -7.39 13.57 3.20
C PRO A 262 -7.64 12.18 2.59
N PHE A 263 -8.69 11.50 3.06
CA PHE A 263 -9.01 10.14 2.59
C PHE A 263 -9.17 10.08 1.07
N SER A 264 -9.79 11.09 0.45
CA SER A 264 -9.97 11.18 -1.00
C SER A 264 -8.65 11.11 -1.78
N ALA A 265 -7.58 11.71 -1.25
CA ALA A 265 -6.27 11.70 -1.87
C ALA A 265 -5.58 10.33 -1.81
N ALA A 266 -5.99 9.46 -0.87
CA ALA A 266 -5.44 8.12 -0.73
C ALA A 266 -6.21 7.06 -1.54
N ILE A 267 -7.36 7.40 -2.14
CA ILE A 267 -8.22 6.42 -2.85
C ILE A 267 -7.47 5.74 -4.00
N ASP A 268 -6.68 6.50 -4.76
CA ASP A 268 -5.94 5.97 -5.92
C ASP A 268 -4.83 5.01 -5.51
N ASP A 269 -4.11 5.35 -4.44
CA ASP A 269 -3.08 4.49 -3.83
C ASP A 269 -3.71 3.17 -3.35
N ILE A 270 -4.79 3.25 -2.56
CA ILE A 270 -5.51 2.08 -2.03
C ILE A 270 -6.01 1.16 -3.14
N LEU A 271 -6.58 1.74 -4.22
CA LEU A 271 -7.05 0.97 -5.36
C LEU A 271 -5.92 0.26 -6.10
N THR A 272 -4.79 0.96 -6.25
CA THR A 272 -3.60 0.43 -6.93
C THR A 272 -2.98 -0.71 -6.13
N ASP A 273 -2.82 -0.52 -4.82
CA ASP A 273 -2.26 -1.53 -3.92
C ASP A 273 -3.14 -2.78 -3.84
N LEU A 274 -4.44 -2.61 -3.58
CA LEU A 274 -5.37 -3.75 -3.51
C LEU A 274 -5.53 -4.51 -4.83
N LYS A 275 -5.29 -3.85 -5.98
CA LYS A 275 -5.25 -4.50 -7.29
C LYS A 275 -3.94 -5.27 -7.48
N THR A 276 -2.82 -4.66 -7.07
CA THR A 276 -1.47 -5.24 -7.17
C THR A 276 -1.33 -6.48 -6.29
N ASP A 277 -1.91 -6.44 -5.08
CA ASP A 277 -1.99 -7.56 -4.15
C ASP A 277 -2.95 -8.67 -4.61
N GLY A 278 -3.65 -8.48 -5.74
CA GLY A 278 -4.59 -9.45 -6.30
C GLY A 278 -5.89 -9.64 -5.50
N ILE A 279 -6.11 -8.80 -4.48
CA ILE A 279 -7.30 -8.81 -3.61
C ILE A 279 -8.53 -8.38 -4.41
N TRP A 280 -8.40 -7.32 -5.22
CA TRP A 280 -9.43 -6.89 -6.15
C TRP A 280 -8.97 -7.08 -7.60
N ARG A 281 -9.93 -7.45 -8.46
CA ARG A 281 -9.68 -7.74 -9.87
C ARG A 281 -10.71 -7.03 -10.74
N GLY A 282 -10.30 -6.70 -11.96
CA GLY A 282 -11.10 -6.03 -12.98
C GLY A 282 -11.51 -4.58 -12.65
N ASP A 283 -12.64 -4.14 -13.20
CA ASP A 283 -13.18 -2.78 -13.02
C ASP A 283 -13.45 -2.43 -11.54
N LEU A 284 -12.74 -1.42 -11.05
CA LEU A 284 -12.81 -0.95 -9.65
C LEU A 284 -13.72 0.27 -9.44
N ARG A 285 -14.52 0.67 -10.44
CA ARG A 285 -15.43 1.83 -10.33
C ARG A 285 -16.38 1.74 -9.15
N GLN A 286 -16.86 0.54 -8.81
CA GLN A 286 -17.78 0.36 -7.68
C GLN A 286 -17.09 0.65 -6.35
N GLN A 287 -15.87 0.15 -6.17
CA GLN A 287 -15.05 0.31 -4.99
C GLN A 287 -14.64 1.77 -4.81
N ARG A 288 -14.18 2.42 -5.89
CA ARG A 288 -13.92 3.87 -5.92
C ARG A 288 -15.12 4.66 -5.43
N ARG A 289 -16.29 4.45 -6.06
CA ARG A 289 -17.52 5.14 -5.67
C ARG A 289 -17.87 4.93 -4.20
N ILE A 290 -17.63 3.73 -3.64
CA ILE A 290 -17.88 3.46 -2.21
C ILE A 290 -16.96 4.29 -1.33
N MET A 291 -15.67 4.34 -1.66
CA MET A 291 -14.68 5.13 -0.92
C MET A 291 -14.95 6.65 -1.03
N GLU A 292 -15.34 7.14 -2.20
CA GLU A 292 -15.78 8.53 -2.39
C GLU A 292 -17.04 8.83 -1.57
N THR A 293 -18.00 7.90 -1.56
CA THR A 293 -19.22 8.04 -0.73
C THR A 293 -18.87 8.06 0.75
N PHE A 294 -17.88 7.27 1.19
CA PHE A 294 -17.40 7.29 2.57
C PHE A 294 -16.87 8.68 2.93
N ALA A 295 -15.88 9.19 2.18
CA ALA A 295 -15.34 10.55 2.38
C ALA A 295 -16.44 11.61 2.35
N TRP A 296 -17.39 11.50 1.43
CA TRP A 296 -18.50 12.44 1.31
C TRP A 296 -19.41 12.46 2.55
N VAL A 297 -19.77 11.27 3.07
CA VAL A 297 -20.70 11.13 4.21
C VAL A 297 -20.03 11.50 5.54
N THR A 298 -18.79 11.07 5.76
CA THR A 298 -18.10 11.27 7.05
C THR A 298 -17.31 12.57 7.10
N GLY A 299 -17.23 13.28 5.98
CA GLY A 299 -16.29 14.36 5.74
C GLY A 299 -14.95 13.80 5.28
N ASP A 300 -14.35 14.46 4.29
CA ASP A 300 -13.06 14.08 3.71
C ASP A 300 -11.91 14.47 4.65
N LYS A 301 -11.88 13.82 5.80
CA LYS A 301 -10.95 14.09 6.89
C LYS A 301 -9.55 13.57 6.54
N PRO A 302 -8.51 14.11 7.19
CA PRO A 302 -7.22 13.44 7.26
C PRO A 302 -7.37 11.99 7.72
N LEU A 303 -6.60 11.08 7.14
CA LEU A 303 -6.62 9.66 7.49
C LEU A 303 -6.44 9.42 9.01
N GLY A 304 -5.58 10.20 9.66
CA GLY A 304 -5.33 10.13 11.10
C GLY A 304 -6.45 10.69 11.99
N ALA A 305 -7.46 11.36 11.43
CA ALA A 305 -8.55 12.01 12.18
C ALA A 305 -9.85 11.18 12.22
N TYR A 306 -9.87 10.02 11.56
CA TYR A 306 -11.01 9.10 11.61
C TYR A 306 -11.07 8.35 12.96
N THR A 307 -12.28 7.96 13.33
CA THR A 307 -12.57 7.23 14.57
C THR A 307 -13.62 6.15 14.31
N HIS A 308 -13.81 5.25 15.27
CA HIS A 308 -14.87 4.23 15.21
C HIS A 308 -16.28 4.78 14.95
N LEU A 309 -16.55 6.06 15.31
CA LEU A 309 -17.83 6.72 15.05
C LEU A 309 -18.09 6.93 13.56
N ASP A 310 -17.06 7.05 12.74
CA ASP A 310 -17.18 7.28 11.31
C ASP A 310 -17.72 6.07 10.56
N ALA A 311 -17.43 4.83 11.02
CA ALA A 311 -18.04 3.63 10.46
C ALA A 311 -19.57 3.60 10.68
N ALA A 312 -20.02 4.00 11.88
CA ALA A 312 -21.43 4.13 12.20
C ALA A 312 -22.10 5.28 11.44
N ALA A 313 -21.42 6.42 11.30
CA ALA A 313 -21.90 7.57 10.53
C ALA A 313 -22.06 7.22 9.04
N PHE A 314 -21.09 6.50 8.46
CA PHE A 314 -21.15 6.03 7.09
C PHE A 314 -22.39 5.15 6.84
N LYS A 315 -22.61 4.13 7.69
CA LYS A 315 -23.79 3.26 7.61
C LYS A 315 -25.09 4.08 7.67
N LYS A 316 -25.21 4.98 8.64
CA LYS A 316 -26.41 5.83 8.82
C LYS A 316 -26.61 6.76 7.62
N GLY A 317 -25.55 7.32 7.05
CA GLY A 317 -25.62 8.19 5.89
C GLY A 317 -26.12 7.45 4.64
N ILE A 318 -25.54 6.29 4.31
CA ILE A 318 -25.96 5.54 3.12
C ILE A 318 -27.38 4.94 3.24
N GLN A 319 -27.92 4.78 4.46
CA GLN A 319 -29.30 4.37 4.69
C GLN A 319 -30.33 5.50 4.51
N GLN A 320 -29.89 6.77 4.53
CA GLN A 320 -30.73 7.93 4.24
C GLN A 320 -30.87 8.18 2.74
N LEU A 321 -30.05 7.52 1.91
CA LEU A 321 -30.14 7.62 0.46
C LEU A 321 -31.20 6.65 -0.10
N PRO A 322 -32.00 7.07 -1.09
CA PRO A 322 -32.94 6.19 -1.76
C PRO A 322 -32.19 5.09 -2.54
N ALA A 323 -32.88 3.98 -2.82
CA ALA A 323 -32.34 2.82 -3.52
C ALA A 323 -31.80 3.19 -4.92
N ARG A 324 -32.49 4.11 -5.60
CA ARG A 324 -32.10 4.67 -6.89
C ARG A 324 -31.57 6.09 -6.71
N PHE A 325 -30.35 6.20 -6.19
CA PHE A 325 -29.65 7.47 -6.01
C PHE A 325 -28.54 7.64 -7.06
N TYR A 326 -28.44 8.83 -7.66
CA TYR A 326 -27.39 9.17 -8.60
C TYR A 326 -26.27 9.93 -7.90
N TYR A 327 -25.14 9.25 -7.67
CA TYR A 327 -24.06 9.74 -6.83
C TYR A 327 -23.22 10.86 -7.49
N GLY A 328 -22.85 10.69 -8.75
CA GLY A 328 -21.78 11.49 -9.35
C GLY A 328 -20.39 11.08 -8.85
N SER A 329 -19.50 12.05 -8.67
CA SER A 329 -18.15 11.98 -8.11
C SER A 329 -17.92 13.15 -7.14
N LEU A 330 -16.79 13.16 -6.42
CA LEU A 330 -16.41 14.30 -5.57
C LEU A 330 -16.25 15.62 -6.34
N THR A 331 -16.11 15.58 -7.66
CA THR A 331 -15.92 16.76 -8.53
C THR A 331 -17.15 17.12 -9.36
N ALA A 332 -18.14 16.24 -9.47
CA ALA A 332 -19.35 16.50 -10.26
C ALA A 332 -20.57 15.71 -9.74
N GLY A 333 -21.75 16.34 -9.72
CA GLY A 333 -23.01 15.69 -9.34
C GLY A 333 -23.34 15.88 -7.86
N ALA A 334 -23.98 14.88 -7.23
CA ALA A 334 -24.43 15.03 -5.85
C ALA A 334 -23.25 15.07 -4.85
N MET A 335 -22.24 14.23 -5.06
CA MET A 335 -21.08 14.14 -4.16
C MET A 335 -20.12 15.34 -4.24
N SER A 336 -20.31 16.28 -5.19
CA SER A 336 -19.53 17.53 -5.23
C SER A 336 -20.06 18.61 -4.28
N ARG A 337 -21.18 18.36 -3.61
CA ARG A 337 -21.81 19.23 -2.61
C ARG A 337 -21.71 18.58 -1.23
N PRO A 338 -21.78 19.31 -0.12
CA PRO A 338 -21.82 18.70 1.22
C PRO A 338 -22.97 17.70 1.38
N PHE A 339 -22.71 16.56 2.04
CA PHE A 339 -23.71 15.50 2.23
C PHE A 339 -24.99 16.00 2.93
N ALA A 340 -24.84 16.86 3.94
CA ALA A 340 -25.95 17.42 4.68
C ALA A 340 -26.93 18.21 3.79
N ASP A 341 -26.39 19.01 2.86
CA ASP A 341 -27.21 19.82 1.95
C ASP A 341 -28.01 18.93 1.00
N VAL A 342 -27.38 17.86 0.49
CA VAL A 342 -28.04 16.93 -0.43
C VAL A 342 -29.14 16.14 0.30
N ILE A 343 -28.90 15.65 1.51
CA ILE A 343 -29.92 14.94 2.27
C ILE A 343 -31.10 15.87 2.63
N ALA A 344 -30.84 17.14 2.95
CA ALA A 344 -31.89 18.11 3.26
C ALA A 344 -32.84 18.39 2.08
N GLU A 345 -32.35 18.25 0.84
CA GLU A 345 -33.15 18.40 -0.38
C GLU A 345 -33.91 17.13 -0.76
N LEU A 346 -33.52 15.97 -0.24
CA LEU A 346 -34.17 14.70 -0.56
C LEU A 346 -35.48 14.56 0.22
N PRO A 347 -36.55 14.04 -0.43
CA PRO A 347 -37.75 13.66 0.30
C PRO A 347 -37.43 12.52 1.27
N ALA A 348 -38.21 12.42 2.36
CA ALA A 348 -38.10 11.31 3.29
C ALA A 348 -38.21 9.97 2.55
N VAL A 349 -37.24 9.07 2.78
CA VAL A 349 -37.17 7.80 2.05
C VAL A 349 -38.35 6.90 2.44
N ALA A 350 -39.28 6.72 1.50
CA ALA A 350 -40.39 5.79 1.65
C ALA A 350 -39.87 4.36 1.86
N PRO A 351 -40.58 3.48 2.61
CA PRO A 351 -40.15 2.11 2.85
C PRO A 351 -39.79 1.31 1.58
N ALA A 352 -40.53 1.52 0.49
CA ALA A 352 -40.30 0.85 -0.79
C ALA A 352 -39.02 1.32 -1.51
N ASP A 353 -38.59 2.57 -1.26
CA ASP A 353 -37.40 3.16 -1.86
C ASP A 353 -36.17 3.03 -0.97
N ARG A 354 -36.26 2.30 0.15
CA ARG A 354 -35.10 2.06 1.02
C ARG A 354 -34.06 1.22 0.31
N ARG A 355 -32.79 1.57 0.52
CA ARG A 355 -31.66 0.77 0.04
C ARG A 355 -31.74 -0.66 0.58
N ASN A 356 -31.54 -1.63 -0.30
CA ASN A 356 -31.52 -3.04 0.07
C ASN A 356 -30.38 -3.32 1.09
N PRO A 357 -30.65 -4.03 2.21
CA PRO A 357 -29.62 -4.41 3.18
C PRO A 357 -28.40 -5.12 2.58
N LYS A 358 -28.57 -5.93 1.53
CA LYS A 358 -27.47 -6.57 0.80
C LYS A 358 -26.52 -5.55 0.17
N THR A 359 -27.06 -4.44 -0.35
CA THR A 359 -26.27 -3.35 -0.93
C THR A 359 -25.52 -2.58 0.15
N THR A 360 -26.17 -2.27 1.28
CA THR A 360 -25.50 -1.67 2.44
C THR A 360 -24.37 -2.54 2.97
N ASN A 361 -24.60 -3.86 3.13
CA ASN A 361 -23.57 -4.79 3.57
C ASN A 361 -22.43 -4.93 2.57
N ARG A 362 -22.68 -4.79 1.25
CA ARG A 362 -21.62 -4.72 0.24
C ARG A 362 -20.73 -3.51 0.46
N ASP A 363 -21.33 -2.32 0.58
CA ASP A 363 -20.57 -1.07 0.77
C ASP A 363 -19.75 -1.13 2.07
N LEU A 364 -20.32 -1.65 3.16
CA LEU A 364 -19.60 -1.91 4.42
C LEU A 364 -18.48 -2.94 4.26
N SER A 365 -18.68 -4.00 3.48
CA SER A 365 -17.66 -5.02 3.25
C SER A 365 -16.50 -4.50 2.43
N THR A 366 -16.77 -3.66 1.42
CA THR A 366 -15.73 -2.96 0.67
C THR A 366 -14.91 -2.06 1.60
N MET A 367 -15.56 -1.26 2.45
CA MET A 367 -14.85 -0.43 3.42
C MET A 367 -14.12 -1.25 4.49
N ALA A 368 -14.60 -2.44 4.87
CA ALA A 368 -13.88 -3.34 5.75
C ALA A 368 -12.56 -3.83 5.12
N THR A 369 -12.56 -4.13 3.81
CA THR A 369 -11.32 -4.47 3.08
C THR A 369 -10.35 -3.28 3.05
N VAL A 370 -10.85 -2.07 2.78
CA VAL A 370 -10.04 -0.85 2.82
C VAL A 370 -9.46 -0.62 4.20
N ALA A 371 -10.27 -0.80 5.25
CA ALA A 371 -9.82 -0.63 6.63
C ALA A 371 -8.74 -1.65 7.02
N LYS A 372 -8.89 -2.90 6.61
CA LYS A 372 -7.88 -3.94 6.83
C LYS A 372 -6.56 -3.61 6.12
N HIS A 373 -6.62 -3.08 4.89
CA HIS A 373 -5.44 -2.63 4.17
C HIS A 373 -4.78 -1.44 4.86
N LEU A 374 -5.54 -0.40 5.21
CA LEU A 374 -5.00 0.77 5.91
C LEU A 374 -4.52 0.46 7.35
N ALA A 375 -5.01 -0.62 7.97
CA ALA A 375 -4.54 -1.06 9.29
C ALA A 375 -3.07 -1.51 9.30
N THR A 376 -2.46 -1.76 8.14
CA THR A 376 -1.01 -2.00 8.01
C THR A 376 -0.21 -0.69 7.93
N THR A 377 -0.87 0.44 7.65
CA THR A 377 -0.27 1.76 7.42
C THR A 377 -0.98 2.85 8.25
N SER A 378 -1.78 3.71 7.62
CA SER A 378 -2.32 4.96 8.19
C SER A 378 -3.43 4.75 9.23
N TRP A 379 -4.07 3.58 9.26
CA TRP A 379 -5.07 3.19 10.26
C TRP A 379 -4.59 2.11 11.23
N LYS A 380 -3.27 1.93 11.36
CA LYS A 380 -2.71 1.01 12.35
C LYS A 380 -3.08 1.48 13.77
N PRO A 381 -3.79 0.66 14.57
CA PRO A 381 -4.29 1.04 15.88
C PRO A 381 -3.15 1.24 16.88
N ARG A 382 -3.27 2.22 17.80
CA ARG A 382 -2.29 2.39 18.88
C ARG A 382 -2.25 1.20 19.85
N MET A 383 -3.42 0.64 20.13
CA MET A 383 -3.56 -0.53 20.99
C MET A 383 -3.42 -1.81 20.14
N PRO A 384 -2.49 -2.72 20.48
CA PRO A 384 -2.39 -4.03 19.83
C PRO A 384 -3.73 -4.78 19.88
N GLY A 385 -4.13 -5.41 18.77
CA GLY A 385 -5.37 -6.18 18.67
C GLY A 385 -6.67 -5.35 18.59
N ALA A 386 -6.62 -4.02 18.76
CA ALA A 386 -7.80 -3.17 18.67
C ALA A 386 -8.21 -2.92 17.20
N THR A 387 -9.50 -3.01 16.88
CA THR A 387 -10.02 -2.58 15.58
C THR A 387 -10.68 -1.21 15.73
N VAL A 388 -10.05 -0.15 15.24
CA VAL A 388 -10.60 1.22 15.31
C VAL A 388 -11.71 1.41 14.28
N MET A 389 -11.52 0.95 13.05
CA MET A 389 -12.47 1.12 11.94
C MET A 389 -13.22 -0.19 11.65
N ASP A 390 -14.16 -0.56 12.51
CA ASP A 390 -14.93 -1.81 12.36
C ASP A 390 -16.21 -1.64 11.53
N PHE A 391 -16.08 -1.78 10.22
CA PHE A 391 -17.22 -1.82 9.30
C PHE A 391 -17.96 -3.18 9.32
N GLY A 392 -17.34 -4.23 9.85
CA GLY A 392 -17.90 -5.58 9.95
C GLY A 392 -19.02 -5.66 10.98
N ALA A 393 -18.80 -5.11 12.17
CA ALA A 393 -19.81 -4.99 13.23
C ALA A 393 -21.03 -4.15 12.80
N GLY A 394 -20.85 -3.25 11.83
CA GLY A 394 -21.93 -2.44 11.27
C GLY A 394 -22.91 -3.20 10.37
N ARG A 395 -22.63 -4.45 9.96
CA ARG A 395 -23.47 -5.18 9.01
C ARG A 395 -24.89 -5.41 9.54
N ILE A 396 -25.86 -5.35 8.63
CA ILE A 396 -27.28 -5.57 8.92
C ILE A 396 -27.55 -7.07 8.80
N ALA A 397 -28.10 -7.66 9.86
CA ALA A 397 -28.61 -9.04 9.81
C ALA A 397 -29.77 -9.11 8.80
N ILE A 398 -29.62 -9.97 7.78
CA ILE A 398 -30.64 -10.16 6.75
C ILE A 398 -31.43 -11.40 7.13
N LYS A 399 -32.69 -11.22 7.52
CA LYS A 399 -33.62 -12.34 7.68
C LYS A 399 -34.03 -12.80 6.28
N VAL A 400 -33.57 -13.98 5.89
CA VAL A 400 -34.08 -14.66 4.70
C VAL A 400 -35.31 -15.42 5.15
N ASP A 401 -36.47 -15.11 4.58
CA ASP A 401 -37.64 -15.96 4.73
C ASP A 401 -37.39 -17.24 3.92
N PRO A 402 -37.24 -18.41 4.57
CA PRO A 402 -36.96 -19.66 3.87
C PRO A 402 -38.10 -20.08 2.93
N ASN A 403 -39.30 -19.50 3.09
CA ASN A 403 -40.47 -19.83 2.29
C ASN A 403 -40.59 -18.97 1.02
N ILE A 404 -39.77 -17.93 0.84
CA ILE A 404 -39.78 -17.10 -0.36
C ILE A 404 -38.61 -17.49 -1.25
N ASP A 405 -38.89 -18.33 -2.25
CA ASP A 405 -37.95 -18.55 -3.34
C ASP A 405 -37.94 -17.33 -4.26
N THR A 406 -36.93 -16.47 -4.09
CA THR A 406 -36.74 -15.27 -4.93
C THR A 406 -36.31 -15.59 -6.36
N ARG A 407 -35.98 -16.85 -6.67
CA ARG A 407 -35.53 -17.31 -7.99
C ARG A 407 -36.14 -18.67 -8.29
N PRO A 408 -37.48 -18.75 -8.42
CA PRO A 408 -38.14 -20.02 -8.69
C PRO A 408 -37.59 -20.64 -9.98
N PRO A 409 -37.39 -21.98 -10.00
CA PRO A 409 -36.90 -22.65 -11.20
C PRO A 409 -37.89 -22.46 -12.35
N TRP A 410 -37.36 -22.39 -13.56
CA TRP A 410 -38.20 -22.38 -14.76
C TRP A 410 -38.99 -23.67 -14.85
N THR A 411 -40.30 -23.57 -15.02
CA THR A 411 -41.16 -24.72 -15.30
C THR A 411 -41.14 -25.02 -16.80
N THR A 412 -41.51 -26.24 -17.19
CA THR A 412 -41.69 -26.61 -18.60
C THR A 412 -42.64 -25.65 -19.32
N ALA A 413 -43.74 -25.25 -18.68
CA ALA A 413 -44.69 -24.29 -19.24
C ALA A 413 -44.06 -22.92 -19.51
N HIS A 414 -43.18 -22.43 -18.63
CA HIS A 414 -42.46 -21.17 -18.85
C HIS A 414 -41.50 -21.27 -20.04
N LEU A 415 -40.79 -22.40 -20.17
CA LEU A 415 -39.86 -22.65 -21.27
C LEU A 415 -40.60 -22.79 -22.60
N GLU A 416 -41.73 -23.51 -22.63
CA GLU A 416 -42.59 -23.58 -23.80
C GLU A 416 -43.06 -22.19 -24.23
N HIS A 417 -43.44 -21.35 -23.27
CA HIS A 417 -43.85 -19.97 -23.57
C HIS A 417 -42.68 -19.15 -24.14
N LEU A 418 -41.49 -19.24 -23.54
CA LEU A 418 -40.28 -18.57 -24.01
C LEU A 418 -39.92 -19.00 -25.44
N PHE A 419 -39.91 -20.29 -25.73
CA PHE A 419 -39.52 -20.83 -27.04
C PHE A 419 -40.61 -20.70 -28.11
N ARG A 420 -41.86 -20.39 -27.73
CA ARG A 420 -42.92 -19.95 -28.65
C ARG A 420 -42.92 -18.43 -28.90
N SER A 421 -42.08 -17.67 -28.19
CA SER A 421 -42.07 -16.22 -28.31
C SER A 421 -41.63 -15.76 -29.72
N PRO A 422 -42.01 -14.53 -30.12
CA PRO A 422 -41.60 -13.93 -31.40
C PRO A 422 -40.09 -13.83 -31.63
N ILE A 423 -39.25 -14.05 -30.61
CA ILE A 423 -37.79 -14.22 -30.78
C ILE A 423 -37.50 -15.39 -31.73
N TYR A 424 -38.25 -16.49 -31.62
CA TYR A 424 -38.02 -17.73 -32.36
C TYR A 424 -38.95 -17.90 -33.57
N THR A 425 -40.13 -17.28 -33.52
CA THR A 425 -41.16 -17.42 -34.56
C THR A 425 -41.24 -16.22 -35.50
N GLY A 426 -40.52 -15.14 -35.21
CA GLY A 426 -40.49 -13.90 -35.98
C GLY A 426 -41.43 -12.86 -35.38
N GLY A 427 -40.98 -11.59 -35.36
CA GLY A 427 -41.73 -10.47 -34.81
C GLY A 427 -41.28 -9.15 -35.41
N GLY A 428 -41.32 -8.07 -34.63
CA GLY A 428 -40.84 -6.75 -35.02
C GLY A 428 -39.34 -6.67 -35.31
N GLY A 429 -38.83 -5.44 -35.51
CA GLY A 429 -37.40 -5.21 -35.78
C GLY A 429 -36.47 -5.67 -34.64
N ALA A 430 -35.16 -5.66 -34.89
CA ALA A 430 -34.13 -6.16 -33.96
C ALA A 430 -34.22 -5.58 -32.52
N LEU A 431 -34.76 -4.38 -32.27
CA LEU A 431 -34.93 -3.86 -30.89
C LEU A 431 -36.33 -4.07 -30.30
N LYS A 432 -37.24 -4.66 -31.07
CA LYS A 432 -38.67 -4.84 -30.75
C LYS A 432 -39.14 -6.27 -31.05
N ARG A 433 -38.23 -7.25 -30.92
CA ARG A 433 -38.46 -8.64 -31.34
C ARG A 433 -39.67 -9.32 -30.71
N LEU A 434 -40.08 -8.89 -29.50
CA LEU A 434 -41.25 -9.42 -28.79
C LEU A 434 -42.59 -8.79 -29.23
N ARG A 435 -42.57 -7.79 -30.11
CA ARG A 435 -43.78 -7.20 -30.64
C ARG A 435 -44.21 -7.95 -31.89
N ASP A 436 -45.50 -8.17 -32.01
CA ASP A 436 -46.14 -8.81 -33.18
C ASP A 436 -46.53 -7.77 -34.26
N ASP A 437 -45.95 -6.57 -34.20
CA ASP A 437 -46.30 -5.40 -35.05
C ASP A 437 -45.42 -5.26 -36.30
N GLY A 438 -44.61 -6.26 -36.63
CA GLY A 438 -43.65 -6.21 -37.73
C GLY A 438 -44.29 -6.41 -39.10
N VAL A 439 -44.10 -5.45 -40.01
CA VAL A 439 -44.48 -5.55 -41.45
C VAL A 439 -43.76 -6.72 -42.16
N ARG A 440 -42.70 -7.26 -41.56
CA ARG A 440 -41.97 -8.45 -42.00
C ARG A 440 -41.70 -9.32 -40.77
N CYS A 441 -42.35 -10.47 -40.66
CA CYS A 441 -41.99 -11.48 -39.68
C CYS A 441 -40.59 -12.02 -40.02
N GLN A 442 -39.57 -11.46 -39.36
CA GLN A 442 -38.19 -11.88 -39.53
C GLN A 442 -37.65 -12.42 -38.21
N VAL A 443 -37.03 -13.59 -38.27
CA VAL A 443 -36.26 -14.14 -37.16
C VAL A 443 -34.84 -13.58 -37.21
N TRP A 444 -34.37 -13.03 -36.09
CA TRP A 444 -33.05 -12.43 -35.97
C TRP A 444 -32.11 -13.40 -35.24
N HIS A 445 -31.25 -14.10 -35.99
CA HIS A 445 -30.27 -15.04 -35.43
C HIS A 445 -29.06 -14.32 -34.82
N ASP A 446 -29.30 -13.55 -33.77
CA ASP A 446 -28.26 -12.86 -32.99
C ASP A 446 -28.24 -13.35 -31.53
N ALA A 447 -27.50 -12.65 -30.67
CA ALA A 447 -27.34 -13.02 -29.27
C ALA A 447 -28.67 -13.24 -28.53
N ALA A 448 -29.73 -12.49 -28.83
CA ALA A 448 -31.02 -12.66 -28.17
C ALA A 448 -31.72 -13.98 -28.55
N TYR A 449 -31.43 -14.51 -29.74
CA TYR A 449 -31.94 -15.80 -30.21
C TYR A 449 -31.12 -16.96 -29.63
N PHE A 450 -29.80 -16.90 -29.76
CA PHE A 450 -28.92 -18.02 -29.39
C PHE A 450 -28.71 -18.17 -27.89
N LEU A 451 -28.58 -17.07 -27.12
CA LEU A 451 -28.21 -17.19 -25.70
C LEU A 451 -29.22 -17.96 -24.85
N PRO A 452 -30.54 -17.76 -24.96
CA PRO A 452 -31.47 -18.55 -24.14
C PRO A 452 -31.49 -20.04 -24.54
N LEU A 453 -31.30 -20.37 -25.83
CA LEU A 453 -31.14 -21.75 -26.28
C LEU A 453 -29.91 -22.39 -25.62
N LEU A 454 -28.78 -21.71 -25.68
CA LEU A 454 -27.53 -22.20 -25.11
C LEU A 454 -27.58 -22.30 -23.58
N TRP A 455 -28.20 -21.36 -22.87
CA TRP A 455 -28.39 -21.44 -21.43
C TRP A 455 -29.29 -22.59 -21.01
N PHE A 456 -30.32 -22.90 -21.81
CA PHE A 456 -31.19 -24.03 -21.56
C PHE A 456 -30.44 -25.37 -21.62
N TYR A 457 -29.51 -25.54 -22.58
CA TYR A 457 -28.75 -26.78 -22.73
C TYR A 457 -27.50 -26.86 -21.84
N HIS A 458 -26.79 -25.75 -21.65
CA HIS A 458 -25.47 -25.75 -21.02
C HIS A 458 -25.45 -25.20 -19.59
N HIS A 459 -26.50 -24.52 -19.15
CA HIS A 459 -26.59 -23.90 -17.82
C HIS A 459 -25.38 -23.00 -17.46
N SER A 460 -24.65 -22.52 -18.47
CA SER A 460 -23.50 -21.63 -18.29
C SER A 460 -23.94 -20.24 -17.83
N CYS A 461 -23.04 -19.53 -17.15
CA CYS A 461 -23.28 -18.16 -16.75
C CYS A 461 -23.41 -17.26 -18.00
N ARG A 462 -24.18 -16.17 -17.87
CA ARG A 462 -24.43 -15.22 -18.96
C ARG A 462 -23.13 -14.77 -19.64
N GLU A 463 -22.13 -14.42 -18.83
CA GLU A 463 -20.83 -13.95 -19.30
C GLU A 463 -20.02 -15.03 -20.05
N GLU A 464 -20.18 -16.31 -19.70
CA GLU A 464 -19.48 -17.42 -20.35
C GLU A 464 -20.02 -17.63 -21.77
N THR A 465 -21.34 -17.69 -21.91
CA THR A 465 -22.01 -17.94 -23.20
C THR A 465 -21.97 -16.71 -24.12
N ALA A 466 -22.19 -15.51 -23.57
CA ALA A 466 -22.19 -14.27 -24.36
C ALA A 466 -20.81 -13.89 -24.91
N GLY A 467 -19.75 -14.46 -24.33
CA GLY A 467 -18.38 -14.27 -24.80
C GLY A 467 -17.85 -15.39 -25.69
N LEU A 468 -18.67 -16.35 -26.12
CA LEU A 468 -18.23 -17.40 -27.03
C LEU A 468 -17.83 -16.82 -28.38
N GLU A 469 -16.63 -17.16 -28.83
CA GLU A 469 -16.21 -16.96 -30.22
C GLU A 469 -16.44 -18.23 -31.02
N VAL A 470 -16.51 -18.13 -32.36
CA VAL A 470 -16.70 -19.31 -33.23
C VAL A 470 -15.62 -20.38 -32.98
N ALA A 471 -14.40 -19.94 -32.71
CA ALA A 471 -13.26 -20.81 -32.41
C ALA A 471 -13.40 -21.57 -31.07
N ASP A 472 -14.35 -21.18 -30.21
CA ASP A 472 -14.60 -21.85 -28.93
C ASP A 472 -15.60 -23.01 -29.09
N VAL A 473 -16.22 -23.19 -30.26
CA VAL A 473 -17.14 -24.30 -30.53
C VAL A 473 -16.36 -25.48 -31.11
N ILE A 474 -16.12 -26.49 -30.28
CA ILE A 474 -15.35 -27.66 -30.66
C ILE A 474 -16.30 -28.77 -31.11
N THR A 475 -16.42 -28.96 -32.42
CA THR A 475 -17.22 -30.03 -33.02
C THR A 475 -16.42 -31.29 -33.31
N ASN A 476 -15.10 -31.16 -33.47
CA ASN A 476 -14.19 -32.25 -33.83
C ASN A 476 -13.60 -32.92 -32.57
N HIS A 477 -14.47 -33.30 -31.64
CA HIS A 477 -14.12 -34.02 -30.42
C HIS A 477 -15.19 -35.10 -30.18
N ALA A 478 -14.85 -36.19 -29.49
CA ALA A 478 -15.78 -37.29 -29.25
C ALA A 478 -17.09 -36.82 -28.59
N VAL A 479 -17.01 -35.77 -27.77
CA VAL A 479 -18.14 -35.00 -27.27
C VAL A 479 -17.97 -33.54 -27.70
N PRO A 480 -18.82 -33.02 -28.61
CA PRO A 480 -18.82 -31.62 -28.96
C PRO A 480 -19.03 -30.74 -27.73
N HIS A 481 -18.25 -29.68 -27.58
CA HIS A 481 -18.27 -28.85 -26.39
C HIS A 481 -17.91 -27.41 -26.69
N PHE A 482 -18.23 -26.53 -25.74
CA PHE A 482 -17.74 -25.16 -25.73
C PHE A 482 -16.47 -25.07 -24.89
N HIS A 483 -15.41 -24.53 -25.47
CA HIS A 483 -14.18 -24.23 -24.77
C HIS A 483 -14.28 -22.83 -24.16
N ILE A 484 -14.56 -22.76 -22.85
CA ILE A 484 -14.59 -21.49 -22.11
C ILE A 484 -13.16 -21.07 -21.80
N ARG A 485 -12.67 -20.07 -22.51
CA ARG A 485 -11.32 -19.51 -22.36
C ARG A 485 -11.36 -17.99 -22.52
N ASP A 486 -10.31 -17.35 -22.04
CA ASP A 486 -10.09 -15.92 -22.27
C ASP A 486 -9.96 -15.65 -23.78
N ASN A 487 -10.67 -14.62 -24.25
CA ASN A 487 -10.66 -14.20 -25.65
C ASN A 487 -10.96 -12.69 -25.74
N LEU A 488 -10.99 -12.13 -26.95
CA LEU A 488 -11.19 -10.68 -27.15
C LEU A 488 -12.63 -10.24 -26.81
N THR A 489 -13.58 -11.16 -26.86
CA THR A 489 -15.00 -10.92 -26.56
C THR A 489 -15.28 -10.97 -25.05
N ARG A 490 -14.57 -11.84 -24.31
CA ARG A 490 -14.60 -11.98 -22.85
C ARG A 490 -13.62 -11.01 -22.20
N GLY A 491 -13.94 -9.72 -22.25
CA GLY A 491 -13.15 -8.68 -21.58
C GLY A 491 -14.01 -7.49 -21.16
N ARG A 492 -14.20 -7.31 -19.84
CA ARG A 492 -14.71 -6.04 -19.28
C ARG A 492 -13.61 -5.04 -18.94
N ASP A 493 -12.37 -5.47 -19.01
CA ASP A 493 -11.24 -4.66 -18.59
C ASP A 493 -10.48 -4.22 -19.84
N GLY A 494 -10.47 -2.91 -20.07
CA GLY A 494 -9.73 -2.26 -21.17
C GLY A 494 -8.22 -2.54 -21.18
N GLU A 495 -7.70 -3.33 -20.24
CA GLU A 495 -6.34 -3.88 -20.24
C GLU A 495 -6.15 -4.98 -21.30
N MET A 496 -7.22 -5.66 -21.75
CA MET A 496 -7.17 -6.68 -22.81
C MET A 496 -8.00 -6.31 -24.06
N ALA A 497 -8.87 -5.31 -23.98
CA ALA A 497 -9.71 -4.88 -25.10
C ALA A 497 -9.00 -3.87 -26.00
N LYS A 498 -8.04 -4.30 -26.82
CA LYS A 498 -7.79 -3.61 -28.09
C LYS A 498 -8.88 -4.09 -29.07
N TRP A 499 -9.72 -3.13 -29.48
CA TRP A 499 -10.81 -3.19 -30.47
C TRP A 499 -12.24 -3.27 -29.91
N GLN A 500 -13.04 -2.28 -30.33
CA GLN A 500 -14.38 -1.90 -29.86
C GLN A 500 -15.44 -2.99 -30.06
N VAL A 501 -16.33 -3.19 -29.06
CA VAL A 501 -17.78 -3.29 -29.29
C VAL A 501 -18.55 -2.74 -28.08
N ARG A 502 -19.16 -1.56 -28.23
CA ARG A 502 -19.90 -0.85 -27.16
C ARG A 502 -21.43 -0.99 -27.23
N SER A 503 -21.99 -1.96 -27.98
CA SER A 503 -23.44 -1.96 -28.28
C SER A 503 -24.28 -3.12 -27.72
N VAL A 504 -23.72 -4.26 -27.30
CA VAL A 504 -24.55 -5.45 -27.02
C VAL A 504 -25.11 -5.50 -25.58
N ALA A 505 -24.34 -5.06 -24.58
CA ALA A 505 -24.73 -5.21 -23.17
C ALA A 505 -25.91 -4.32 -22.72
N ARG A 506 -26.19 -3.21 -23.44
CA ARG A 506 -27.28 -2.28 -23.07
C ARG A 506 -28.67 -2.80 -23.45
N ALA A 507 -28.77 -3.75 -24.39
CA ALA A 507 -30.05 -4.36 -24.77
C ALA A 507 -30.53 -5.45 -23.78
N ILE A 508 -29.60 -6.15 -23.11
CA ILE A 508 -29.93 -7.27 -22.21
C ILE A 508 -30.29 -6.79 -20.79
N GLY A 509 -29.76 -5.64 -20.34
CA GLY A 509 -30.01 -5.10 -19.00
C GLY A 509 -31.48 -4.73 -18.70
N ASN A 510 -32.27 -4.43 -19.74
CA ASN A 510 -33.69 -4.12 -19.59
C ASN A 510 -34.59 -5.37 -19.46
N PHE A 511 -34.05 -6.59 -19.61
CA PHE A 511 -34.81 -7.83 -19.50
C PHE A 511 -34.95 -8.33 -18.05
N LEU A 512 -34.03 -7.95 -17.15
CA LEU A 512 -33.98 -8.42 -15.76
C LEU A 512 -34.56 -7.43 -14.74
N SER A 513 -35.20 -6.35 -15.19
CA SER A 513 -35.69 -5.26 -14.32
C SER A 513 -37.16 -4.90 -14.50
N MET A 514 -37.94 -5.71 -15.23
CA MET A 514 -39.40 -5.58 -15.20
C MET A 514 -39.96 -6.37 -14.01
N PRO A 515 -40.80 -5.76 -13.15
CA PRO A 515 -41.56 -6.51 -12.16
C PRO A 515 -42.60 -7.38 -12.88
N ASN A 516 -42.89 -8.54 -12.27
CA ASN A 516 -43.92 -9.48 -12.70
C ASN A 516 -45.27 -8.82 -12.99
#